data_AF-A0A7L4Q1H0-F1
#
_entry.id   AF-A0A7L4Q1H0-F1
#
_cell.length_a   1.000
_cell.length_b   1.000
_cell.length_c   1.000
_cell.angle_alpha   90.00
_cell.angle_beta   90.00
_cell.angle_gamma   90.00
#
_symmetry.space_group_name_H-M   'P 1'
#
loop_
_entity.id
_entity.type
_entity.pdbx_description
1 polymer ?
#
loop_
_entity_poly.entity_id
_entity_poly.type
_entity_poly.pdbx_seq_one_letter_code
_entity_poly.pdbx_strand_id
1 'polypeptide(L)' 'DYQAYQDRLKEALASGSMPGWRTVLRQGVSTGRVRIYACSTSLGMFGMTADDLEEFVDSVAGAATFLGKAKDAEVTLFVS' A
#
# COMPACT_ATOMS: atom_id res chain seq x y z
N ASP A 1 17.78 9.70 2.33
CA ASP A 1 19.12 9.12 2.57
C ASP A 1 19.03 8.25 3.82
N TYR A 2 18.79 6.95 3.64
CA TYR A 2 18.62 5.98 4.74
C TYR A 2 19.40 4.68 4.50
N GLN A 3 20.30 4.67 3.53
CA GLN A 3 20.97 3.45 3.07
C GLN A 3 21.81 2.80 4.18
N ALA A 4 22.41 3.60 5.06
CA ALA A 4 23.17 3.14 6.22
C ALA A 4 22.34 2.30 7.22
N TYR A 5 21.00 2.39 7.19
CA TYR A 5 20.11 1.64 8.09
C TYR A 5 19.54 0.36 7.47
N GLN A 6 19.81 0.12 6.18
CA GLN A 6 19.20 -0.96 5.42
C GLN A 6 19.44 -2.33 6.06
N ASP A 7 20.67 -2.61 6.49
CA ASP A 7 21.04 -3.94 6.98
C ASP A 7 20.42 -4.21 8.36
N ARG A 8 20.30 -3.19 9.20
CA ARG A 8 19.57 -3.28 10.48
C ARG A 8 18.08 -3.59 10.28
N LEU A 9 17.45 -2.98 9.27
CA LEU A 9 16.07 -3.27 8.93
C LEU A 9 15.91 -4.71 8.42
N LYS A 10 16.83 -5.18 7.57
CA LYS A 10 16.82 -6.56 7.07
C LYS A 10 16.98 -7.57 8.21
N GLU A 11 17.89 -7.33 9.14
CA GLU A 11 18.06 -8.18 10.33
C GLU A 11 16.78 -8.23 11.18
N ALA A 12 16.15 -7.08 11.45
CA ALA A 12 14.91 -7.02 12.23
C ALA A 12 13.73 -7.77 11.59
N LEU A 13 13.64 -7.74 10.25
CA LEU A 13 12.66 -8.50 9.50
C LEU A 13 12.98 -10.01 9.53
N ALA A 14 14.25 -10.38 9.38
CA ALA A 14 14.70 -11.78 9.37
C ALA A 14 14.61 -12.45 10.76
N SER A 15 14.86 -11.69 11.82
CA SER A 15 14.74 -12.17 13.21
C SER A 15 13.28 -12.37 13.64
N GLY A 16 12.31 -11.91 12.85
CA GLY A 16 10.88 -11.95 13.19
C GLY A 16 10.47 -10.89 14.23
N SER A 17 11.35 -9.94 14.54
CA SER A 17 11.05 -8.85 15.48
C SER A 17 9.97 -7.90 14.94
N MET A 18 9.78 -7.88 13.62
CA MET A 18 8.75 -7.13 12.93
C MET A 18 8.27 -7.90 11.69
N PRO A 19 6.95 -7.92 11.40
CA PRO A 19 6.46 -8.45 10.13
C PRO A 19 6.83 -7.53 8.97
N GLY A 20 7.10 -8.12 7.81
CA GLY A 20 7.21 -7.35 6.57
C GLY A 20 5.90 -6.63 6.22
N TRP A 21 5.99 -5.49 5.56
CA TRP A 21 4.84 -4.63 5.24
C TRP A 21 3.72 -5.36 4.48
N ARG A 22 4.05 -6.28 3.56
CA ARG A 22 3.04 -7.09 2.84
C ARG A 22 2.21 -7.97 3.79
N THR A 23 2.85 -8.53 4.83
CA THR A 23 2.16 -9.34 5.83
C THR A 23 1.20 -8.47 6.64
N VAL A 24 1.63 -7.26 7.03
CA VAL A 24 0.78 -6.29 7.73
C VAL A 24 -0.44 -5.91 6.89
N LEU A 25 -0.26 -5.63 5.59
CA LEU A 25 -1.38 -5.32 4.70
C LEU A 25 -2.35 -6.51 4.56
N ARG A 26 -1.84 -7.73 4.35
CA ARG A 26 -2.70 -8.93 4.28
C ARG A 26 -3.50 -9.16 5.56
N GLN A 27 -2.87 -8.96 6.73
CA GLN A 27 -3.55 -9.01 8.02
C GLN A 27 -4.62 -7.92 8.15
N GLY A 28 -4.35 -6.70 7.67
CA GLY A 28 -5.33 -5.62 7.64
C GLY A 28 -6.53 -5.94 6.75
N VAL A 29 -6.28 -6.43 5.52
CA VAL A 29 -7.31 -6.83 4.56
C VAL A 29 -8.17 -7.97 5.10
N SER A 30 -7.58 -8.95 5.80
CA SER A 30 -8.35 -10.08 6.37
C SER A 30 -9.35 -9.66 7.46
N THR A 31 -9.22 -8.47 8.04
CA THR A 31 -10.24 -7.91 8.95
C THR A 31 -11.51 -7.43 8.24
N GLY A 32 -11.46 -7.27 6.92
CA GLY A 32 -12.53 -6.67 6.11
C GLY A 32 -12.66 -5.14 6.23
N ARG A 33 -11.81 -4.49 7.04
CA ARG A 33 -11.86 -3.04 7.30
C ARG A 33 -10.90 -2.21 6.45
N VAL A 34 -9.94 -2.86 5.80
CA VAL A 34 -8.95 -2.21 4.94
C VAL A 34 -9.35 -2.43 3.49
N ARG A 35 -9.40 -1.33 2.72
CA ARG A 35 -9.57 -1.36 1.26
C ARG A 35 -8.36 -0.74 0.59
N ILE A 36 -7.81 -1.44 -0.41
CA ILE A 36 -6.60 -1.06 -1.12
C ILE A 36 -6.97 -0.71 -2.56
N TYR A 37 -6.59 0.50 -2.97
CA TYR A 37 -6.86 1.02 -4.31
C TYR A 37 -5.55 1.26 -5.06
N ALA A 38 -5.47 0.80 -6.30
CA ALA A 38 -4.37 1.15 -7.20
C ALA A 38 -4.70 2.43 -7.97
N CYS A 39 -3.72 3.34 -8.07
CA CYS A 39 -3.87 4.58 -8.83
C CYS A 39 -3.88 4.31 -10.33
N SER A 40 -4.98 4.63 -11.02
CA SER A 40 -5.12 4.41 -12.47
C SER A 40 -4.06 5.14 -13.29
N THR A 41 -3.74 6.38 -12.92
CA THR A 41 -2.70 7.16 -13.60
C THR A 41 -1.33 6.50 -13.47
N SER A 42 -0.99 6.01 -12.28
CA SER A 42 0.29 5.34 -12.05
C SER A 42 0.40 4.03 -12.83
N LEU A 43 -0.67 3.22 -12.87
CA LEU A 43 -0.70 2.01 -13.71
C LEU A 43 -0.42 2.35 -15.18
N GLY A 44 -1.11 3.35 -15.72
CA GLY A 44 -0.88 3.81 -17.09
C GLY A 44 0.53 4.34 -17.34
N MET A 45 1.10 5.08 -16.39
CA MET A 45 2.48 5.58 -16.48
C MET A 45 3.53 4.46 -16.55
N PHE A 46 3.30 3.35 -15.84
CA PHE A 46 4.20 2.21 -15.81
C PHE A 46 3.85 1.11 -16.82
N GLY A 47 2.81 1.30 -17.63
CA GLY A 47 2.36 0.29 -18.59
C GLY A 47 1.82 -0.99 -17.94
N MET A 48 1.34 -0.88 -16.69
CA MET A 48 0.81 -1.99 -15.91
C MET A 48 -0.71 -2.13 -16.08
N THR A 49 -1.18 -3.35 -15.93
CA THR A 49 -2.60 -3.73 -15.94
C THR A 49 -3.04 -4.19 -14.55
N ALA A 50 -4.34 -4.48 -14.40
CA ALA A 50 -4.87 -5.03 -13.15
C ALA A 50 -4.30 -6.43 -12.85
N ASP A 51 -3.94 -7.20 -13.87
CA ASP A 51 -3.39 -8.55 -13.72
C ASP A 51 -1.96 -8.54 -13.13
N ASP A 52 -1.27 -7.39 -13.18
CA ASP A 52 0.05 -7.19 -12.59
C ASP A 52 -0.01 -6.82 -11.10
N LEU A 53 -1.22 -6.64 -10.54
CA LEU A 53 -1.42 -6.23 -9.16
C LEU A 53 -1.51 -7.43 -8.21
N GLU A 54 -1.20 -7.19 -6.94
CA GLU A 54 -1.39 -8.17 -5.89
C GLU A 54 -2.89 -8.47 -5.70
N GLU A 55 -3.25 -9.72 -5.42
CA GLU A 55 -4.64 -10.18 -5.28
C GLU A 55 -5.44 -9.43 -4.19
N PHE A 56 -4.76 -8.82 -3.22
CA PHE A 56 -5.39 -8.05 -2.15
C PHE A 56 -5.79 -6.62 -2.57
N VAL A 57 -5.52 -6.20 -3.81
CA VAL A 57 -5.98 -4.91 -4.33
C VAL A 57 -7.45 -5.00 -4.72
N ASP A 58 -8.29 -4.18 -4.10
CA ASP A 58 -9.74 -4.24 -4.31
C ASP A 58 -10.17 -3.66 -5.66
N SER A 59 -9.61 -2.51 -6.05
CA SER A 59 -9.93 -1.90 -7.34
C SER A 59 -8.94 -0.83 -7.78
N VAL A 60 -9.06 -0.43 -9.05
CA VAL A 60 -8.35 0.70 -9.63
C VAL A 60 -9.19 1.97 -9.43
N ALA A 61 -8.57 3.05 -8.95
CA ALA A 61 -9.22 4.33 -8.69
C ALA A 61 -8.38 5.51 -9.20
N GLY A 62 -9.06 6.56 -9.65
CA GLY A 62 -8.43 7.83 -10.02
C GLY A 62 -8.39 8.83 -8.86
N ALA A 63 -7.67 9.93 -9.07
CA ALA A 63 -7.53 11.00 -8.07
C ALA A 63 -8.88 11.56 -7.57
N ALA A 64 -9.85 11.77 -8.47
CA ALA A 64 -11.17 12.26 -8.08
C ALA A 64 -11.92 11.29 -7.14
N THR A 65 -11.84 9.98 -7.40
CA THR A 65 -12.42 8.94 -6.53
C THR A 65 -11.76 8.93 -5.16
N PHE A 66 -10.42 9.07 -5.11
CA PHE A 66 -9.70 9.19 -3.85
C PHE A 66 -10.12 10.44 -3.07
N LEU A 67 -10.17 11.61 -3.71
CA LEU A 67 -10.57 12.87 -3.08
C LEU A 67 -12.01 12.81 -2.55
N GLY A 68 -12.93 12.15 -3.27
CA GLY A 68 -14.28 11.92 -2.79
C GLY A 68 -14.33 11.13 -1.48
N LYS A 69 -13.47 10.11 -1.32
CA LYS A 69 -13.36 9.33 -0.08
C LYS A 69 -12.63 10.11 1.02
N ALA A 70 -11.54 10.78 0.67
CA ALA A 70 -10.71 11.53 1.60
C ALA A 70 -11.46 12.71 2.24
N LYS A 71 -12.42 13.30 1.52
CA LYS A 71 -13.29 14.36 2.04
C LYS A 71 -14.06 13.92 3.30
N ASP A 72 -14.48 12.67 3.35
CA ASP A 72 -15.28 12.13 4.47
C ASP A 72 -14.40 11.40 5.52
N ALA A 73 -13.08 11.35 5.30
CA ALA A 73 -12.15 10.72 6.22
C ALA A 73 -11.79 11.67 7.38
N GLU A 74 -11.74 11.15 8.61
CA GLU A 74 -11.30 11.91 9.78
C GLU A 74 -9.83 12.33 9.66
N VAL A 75 -9.00 11.48 9.05
CA VAL A 75 -7.58 11.71 8.82
C VAL A 75 -7.21 11.27 7.42
N THR A 76 -6.51 12.13 6.70
CA THR A 76 -5.88 11.81 5.41
C THR A 76 -4.38 12.05 5.52
N LEU A 77 -3.58 11.05 5.16
CA LEU A 77 -2.12 11.11 5.20
C LEU A 77 -1.55 10.99 3.78
N PHE A 78 -0.45 11.70 3.53
CA PHE A 78 0.42 11.48 2.38
C PHE A 78 1.76 10.96 2.90
N VAL A 79 2.18 9.79 2.44
CA VAL A 79 3.42 9.12 2.88
C VAL A 79 4.38 9.05 1.68
N SER A 80 5.55 9.68 1.81
CA SER A 80 6.57 9.82 0.76
C SER A 80 7.92 9.25 1.15
#